data_AF-A0A6S7KZA7-F1
#
_entry.id   AF-A0A6S7KZA7-F1
#
_cell.length_a   1.000
_cell.length_b   1.000
_cell.length_c   1.000
_cell.angle_alpha   90.00
_cell.angle_beta   90.00
_cell.angle_gamma   90.00
#
_symmetry.space_group_name_H-M   'P 1'
#
loop_
_entity.id
_entity.type
_entity.pdbx_description
1 polymer ?
#
loop_
_entity_poly.entity_id
_entity_poly.type
_entity_poly.pdbx_seq_one_letter_code
_entity_poly.pdbx_strand_id
1 'polypeptide(L)'
;MAESKIVTVVPLNGSNYGTWKVQCRMALVKDGLWSIVSGTETAPASTEAEKYAKFVSRRDKPLAIIVLSVHPSLLYLLGDPEDPVAVWKKLSDQFQKKSWANKLSLRLRLNNLRLKEGNSISSHIMMIND
;
A
#
# COMPACT_ATOMS: atom_id res chain seq x y z
N MET A 1 -2.83 6.80 34.47
CA MET A 1 -3.63 6.78 33.23
C MET A 1 -2.68 6.44 32.10
N ALA A 2 -2.88 5.32 31.40
CA ALA A 2 -1.94 4.89 30.37
C ALA A 2 -2.03 5.85 29.17
N GLU A 3 -0.93 6.52 28.87
CA GLU A 3 -0.79 7.32 27.66
C GLU A 3 -1.01 6.39 26.46
N SER A 4 -2.18 6.50 25.83
CA SER A 4 -2.44 5.84 24.57
C SER A 4 -1.53 6.49 23.53
N LYS A 5 -0.37 5.87 23.29
CA LYS A 5 0.55 6.27 22.23
C LYS A 5 -0.26 6.42 20.94
N ILE A 6 -0.38 7.64 20.43
CA ILE A 6 -1.06 7.91 19.16
C ILE A 6 -0.21 7.18 18.12
N VAL A 7 -0.70 6.02 17.65
CA VAL A 7 -0.06 5.29 16.56
C VAL A 7 -0.31 6.12 15.31
N THR A 8 0.64 6.98 14.97
CA THR A 8 0.62 7.78 13.77
C THR A 8 0.93 6.89 12.57
N VAL A 9 0.08 6.94 11.55
CA VAL A 9 0.35 6.27 10.27
C VAL A 9 1.55 6.97 9.66
N VAL A 10 2.63 6.23 9.40
CA VAL A 10 3.81 6.79 8.74
C VAL A 10 3.42 7.17 7.31
N PRO A 11 3.62 8.41 6.86
CA PRO A 11 3.16 8.84 5.54
C PRO A 11 3.70 7.97 4.41
N LEU A 12 2.85 7.66 3.42
CA LEU A 12 3.26 6.92 2.23
C LEU A 12 4.29 7.74 1.45
N ASN A 13 5.50 7.21 1.28
CA ASN A 13 6.61 7.87 0.56
C ASN A 13 7.08 7.08 -0.68
N GLY A 14 6.33 6.03 -1.05
CA GLY A 14 6.52 5.25 -2.26
C GLY A 14 7.48 4.07 -2.17
N SER A 15 8.28 3.98 -1.09
CA SER A 15 9.07 2.78 -0.76
C SER A 15 8.48 1.99 0.41
N ASN A 16 7.71 2.64 1.28
CA ASN A 16 7.14 2.07 2.50
C ASN A 16 5.71 1.50 2.34
N TYR A 17 5.22 1.28 1.10
CA TYR A 17 3.82 0.92 0.87
C TYR A 17 3.34 -0.30 1.67
N GLY A 18 4.19 -1.32 1.83
CA GLY A 18 3.85 -2.50 2.64
C GLY A 18 3.51 -2.15 4.09
N THR A 19 4.33 -1.31 4.73
CA THR A 19 4.12 -0.84 6.10
C THR A 19 2.95 0.13 6.18
N TRP A 20 2.91 1.12 5.28
CA TRP A 20 1.82 2.11 5.21
C TRP A 20 0.46 1.42 5.06
N LYS A 21 0.35 0.43 4.17
CA LYS A 21 -0.89 -0.31 3.93
C LYS A 21 -1.42 -0.95 5.21
N VAL A 22 -0.55 -1.56 6.01
CA VAL A 22 -0.94 -2.19 7.27
C VAL A 22 -1.36 -1.14 8.29
N GLN A 23 -0.56 -0.08 8.48
CA GLN A 23 -0.85 0.96 9.46
C GLN A 23 -2.13 1.74 9.13
N CYS A 24 -2.29 2.18 7.88
CA CYS A 24 -3.48 2.90 7.43
C CYS A 24 -4.73 2.04 7.54
N ARG A 25 -4.65 0.75 7.20
CA ARG A 25 -5.77 -0.20 7.42
C ARG A 25 -6.12 -0.32 8.90
N MET A 26 -5.15 -0.46 9.79
CA MET A 26 -5.42 -0.60 11.23
C MET A 26 -6.01 0.68 11.83
N ALA A 27 -5.60 1.85 11.35
CA ALA A 27 -6.23 3.11 11.73
C ALA A 27 -7.73 3.15 11.35
N LEU A 28 -8.06 2.73 10.12
CA LEU A 28 -9.44 2.65 9.65
C LEU A 28 -10.27 1.57 10.37
N VAL A 29 -9.66 0.44 10.76
CA VAL A 29 -10.32 -0.61 11.54
C VAL A 29 -10.62 -0.12 12.95
N LYS A 30 -9.67 0.55 13.60
CA LYS A 30 -9.84 1.15 14.94
C LYS A 30 -11.06 2.08 14.98
N ASP A 31 -11.29 2.84 13.90
CA ASP A 31 -12.38 3.81 13.81
C ASP A 31 -13.67 3.22 13.20
N GLY A 32 -13.70 1.91 12.87
CA GLY A 32 -14.88 1.25 12.29
C GLY A 32 -15.22 1.72 10.87
N LEU A 33 -14.24 2.18 10.10
CA LEU A 33 -14.40 2.75 8.76
C LEU A 33 -13.89 1.82 7.63
N TRP A 34 -13.25 0.71 7.98
CA TRP A 34 -12.67 -0.21 7.00
C TRP A 34 -13.71 -0.88 6.09
N SER A 35 -14.93 -1.10 6.58
CA SER A 35 -16.03 -1.68 5.79
C SER A 35 -16.35 -0.87 4.55
N ILE A 36 -16.25 0.46 4.63
CA ILE A 36 -16.45 1.40 3.53
C ILE A 36 -15.30 1.27 2.52
N VAL A 37 -14.05 1.34 2.97
CA VAL A 37 -12.86 1.30 2.08
C VAL A 37 -12.69 -0.04 1.38
N SER A 38 -13.07 -1.13 2.05
CA SER A 38 -13.03 -2.47 1.48
C SER A 38 -14.19 -2.75 0.51
N GLY A 39 -15.19 -1.87 0.43
CA GLY A 39 -16.41 -2.07 -0.35
C GLY A 39 -17.34 -3.14 0.23
N THR A 40 -17.13 -3.54 1.49
CA THR A 40 -18.01 -4.51 2.17
C THR A 40 -19.33 -3.86 2.59
N GLU A 41 -19.29 -2.58 2.96
CA GLU A 41 -20.48 -1.76 3.19
C GLU A 41 -20.84 -1.07 1.88
N THR A 42 -21.87 -1.58 1.20
CA THR A 42 -22.40 -0.99 -0.03
C THR A 42 -23.27 0.22 0.30
N ALA A 43 -23.24 1.23 -0.57
CA ALA A 43 -24.12 2.37 -0.45
C ALA A 43 -25.59 1.90 -0.41
N PRO A 44 -26.40 2.38 0.56
CA PRO A 44 -27.82 2.08 0.59
C PRO A 44 -28.51 2.68 -0.64
N ALA A 45 -29.67 2.14 -1.01
CA ALA A 45 -30.43 2.63 -2.15
C ALA A 45 -30.78 4.12 -1.98
N SER A 46 -30.75 4.91 -3.07
CA SER A 46 -31.13 6.34 -3.03
C SER A 46 -32.56 6.59 -2.56
N THR A 47 -33.42 5.57 -2.56
CA THR A 47 -34.77 5.63 -1.99
C THR A 47 -34.78 5.78 -0.47
N GLU A 48 -33.67 5.45 0.21
CA GLU A 48 -33.49 5.61 1.66
C GLU A 48 -32.63 6.85 1.98
N ALA A 49 -33.13 8.04 1.65
CA ALA A 49 -32.40 9.30 1.71
C ALA A 49 -31.65 9.55 3.03
N GLU A 50 -32.25 9.24 4.19
CA GLU A 50 -31.60 9.41 5.50
C GLU A 50 -30.42 8.46 5.71
N LYS A 51 -30.54 7.19 5.30
CA LYS A 51 -29.47 6.20 5.42
C LYS A 51 -28.36 6.50 4.42
N TYR A 52 -28.70 6.96 3.22
CA TYR A 52 -27.75 7.41 2.21
C TYR A 52 -26.96 8.63 2.69
N ALA A 53 -27.62 9.66 3.22
CA ALA A 53 -26.94 10.83 3.79
C ALA A 53 -25.96 10.43 4.92
N LYS A 54 -26.39 9.56 5.84
CA LYS A 54 -25.53 9.03 6.92
C LYS A 54 -24.33 8.25 6.39
N PHE A 55 -24.51 7.47 5.32
CA PHE A 55 -23.43 6.73 4.66
C PHE A 55 -22.42 7.70 4.00
N VAL A 56 -22.88 8.68 3.24
CA VAL A 56 -22.01 9.67 2.58
C VAL A 56 -21.19 10.44 3.62
N SER A 57 -21.82 10.94 4.69
CA SER A 57 -21.10 11.64 5.77
C SER A 57 -20.05 10.77 6.48
N ARG A 58 -20.26 9.45 6.53
CA ARG A 58 -19.27 8.50 7.06
C ARG A 58 -18.18 8.15 6.06
N ARG A 59 -18.45 8.24 4.75
CA ARG A 59 -17.52 7.92 3.65
C ARG A 59 -16.39 8.95 3.51
N ASP A 60 -16.64 10.21 3.82
CA ASP A 60 -15.62 11.26 3.65
C ASP A 60 -14.50 11.15 4.72
N LYS A 61 -14.80 10.57 5.88
CA LYS A 61 -13.81 10.31 6.95
C LYS A 61 -12.67 9.36 6.53
N PRO A 62 -12.93 8.13 6.05
CA PRO A 62 -11.87 7.24 5.62
C PRO A 62 -11.09 7.81 4.42
N LEU A 63 -11.76 8.53 3.53
CA LEU A 63 -11.13 9.23 2.41
C LEU A 63 -10.08 10.23 2.91
N ALA A 64 -10.47 11.12 3.84
CA ALA A 64 -9.57 12.08 4.45
C ALA A 64 -8.39 11.39 5.16
N ILE A 65 -8.63 10.32 5.94
CA ILE A 65 -7.57 9.56 6.61
C ILE A 65 -6.55 9.01 5.60
N ILE A 66 -7.03 8.42 4.49
CA ILE A 66 -6.15 7.87 3.46
C ILE A 66 -5.33 9.00 2.82
N VAL A 67 -5.98 10.06 2.35
CA VAL A 67 -5.32 11.18 1.65
C VAL A 67 -4.29 11.87 2.55
N LEU A 68 -4.65 12.16 3.80
CA LEU A 68 -3.75 12.81 4.77
C LEU A 68 -2.58 11.92 5.22
N SER A 69 -2.71 10.60 5.06
CA SER A 69 -1.63 9.65 5.31
C SER A 69 -0.67 9.48 4.12
N VAL A 70 -0.86 10.22 3.03
CA VAL A 70 0.03 10.21 1.86
C VAL A 70 0.97 11.41 1.90
N HIS A 71 2.25 11.19 1.60
CA HIS A 71 3.20 12.29 1.54
C HIS A 71 2.82 13.28 0.41
N PRO A 72 2.95 14.61 0.63
CA PRO A 72 2.53 15.62 -0.35
C PRO A 72 3.09 15.42 -1.77
N SER A 73 4.32 14.93 -1.87
CA SER A 73 4.99 14.62 -3.16
C SER A 73 4.30 13.53 -3.99
N LEU A 74 3.36 12.78 -3.41
CA LEU A 74 2.60 11.72 -4.09
C LEU A 74 1.13 12.08 -4.29
N LEU A 75 0.66 13.24 -3.81
CA LEU A 75 -0.75 13.64 -3.95
C LEU A 75 -1.17 13.85 -5.41
N TYR A 76 -0.23 14.17 -6.30
CA TYR A 76 -0.47 14.23 -7.74
C TYR A 76 -1.00 12.91 -8.33
N LEU A 77 -0.71 11.77 -7.68
CA LEU A 77 -1.23 10.47 -8.09
C LEU A 77 -2.72 10.34 -7.83
N LEU A 78 -3.28 11.11 -6.89
CA LEU A 78 -4.68 10.98 -6.47
C LEU A 78 -5.61 11.81 -7.37
N GLY A 79 -5.21 13.01 -7.78
CA GLY A 79 -6.06 13.93 -8.55
C GLY A 79 -7.08 14.59 -7.62
N ASP A 80 -8.37 14.50 -7.94
CA ASP A 80 -9.48 14.92 -7.07
C ASP A 80 -10.19 13.67 -6.50
N PRO A 81 -9.83 13.24 -5.28
CA PRO A 81 -10.32 11.98 -4.73
C PRO A 81 -11.72 12.13 -4.13
N GLU A 82 -12.73 11.51 -4.74
CA GLU A 82 -14.12 11.51 -4.21
C GLU A 82 -14.55 10.19 -3.56
N ASP A 83 -13.93 9.07 -3.94
CA ASP A 83 -14.29 7.73 -3.47
C ASP A 83 -13.11 7.04 -2.76
N PRO A 84 -13.22 6.73 -1.45
CA PRO A 84 -12.15 6.06 -0.72
C PRO A 84 -11.80 4.68 -1.27
N VAL A 85 -12.75 3.96 -1.88
CA VAL A 85 -12.49 2.63 -2.47
C VAL A 85 -11.60 2.77 -3.70
N ALA A 86 -11.95 3.68 -4.61
CA ALA A 86 -11.17 4.00 -5.79
C ALA A 86 -9.75 4.47 -5.43
N VAL A 87 -9.62 5.36 -4.44
CA VAL A 87 -8.32 5.87 -3.97
C VAL A 87 -7.46 4.74 -3.41
N TRP A 88 -8.02 3.91 -2.53
CA TRP A 88 -7.31 2.78 -1.95
C TRP A 88 -6.82 1.80 -3.03
N LYS A 89 -7.68 1.48 -4.00
CA LYS A 89 -7.35 0.62 -5.14
C LYS A 89 -6.23 1.23 -6.00
N LYS A 90 -6.32 2.52 -6.34
CA LYS A 90 -5.31 3.23 -7.14
C LYS A 90 -3.93 3.17 -6.48
N LEU A 91 -3.86 3.46 -5.17
CA LEU A 91 -2.62 3.34 -4.40
C LEU A 91 -2.11 1.89 -4.38
N SER A 92 -3.00 0.91 -4.22
CA SER A 92 -2.63 -0.51 -4.28
C SER A 92 -2.04 -0.90 -5.62
N ASP A 93 -2.66 -0.51 -6.72
CA ASP A 93 -2.21 -0.85 -8.07
C ASP A 93 -0.86 -0.23 -8.41
N GLN A 94 -0.63 1.02 -8.00
CA GLN A 94 0.64 1.72 -8.24
C GLN A 94 1.80 1.11 -7.46
N PHE A 95 1.62 0.88 -6.16
CA PHE A 95 2.74 0.51 -5.30
C PHE A 95 2.91 -1.00 -5.10
N GLN A 96 1.85 -1.82 -5.22
CA GLN A 96 2.02 -3.28 -5.17
C GLN A 96 2.81 -3.79 -6.38
N LYS A 97 2.48 -3.34 -7.59
CA LYS A 97 3.21 -3.75 -8.81
C LYS A 97 4.69 -3.41 -8.71
N LYS A 98 5.02 -2.18 -8.28
CA LYS A 98 6.39 -1.73 -8.05
C LYS A 98 7.10 -2.56 -6.98
N SER A 99 6.41 -2.91 -5.89
CA SER A 99 6.96 -3.75 -4.82
C SER A 99 7.31 -5.16 -5.31
N TRP A 100 6.46 -5.76 -6.14
CA TRP A 100 6.70 -7.08 -6.74
C TRP A 100 7.88 -7.06 -7.71
N ALA A 101 7.91 -6.10 -8.63
CA ALA A 101 9.00 -5.93 -9.58
C ALA A 101 10.36 -5.72 -8.86
N ASN A 102 10.37 -4.91 -7.80
CA ASN A 102 11.57 -4.69 -6.99
C ASN A 102 12.02 -5.96 -6.26
N LYS A 103 11.10 -6.73 -5.68
CA LYS A 103 11.45 -8.01 -5.03
C LYS A 103 12.03 -9.02 -6.03
N LEU A 104 11.48 -9.09 -7.23
CA LEU A 104 11.96 -9.98 -8.28
C LEU A 104 13.35 -9.56 -8.77
N SER A 105 13.55 -8.27 -9.05
CA SER A 105 14.85 -7.76 -9.53
C SER A 105 15.96 -7.98 -8.50
N LEU A 106 15.68 -7.82 -7.21
CA LEU A 106 16.61 -8.14 -6.13
C LEU A 106 16.96 -9.63 -6.08
N ARG A 107 15.97 -10.53 -6.25
CA ARG A 107 16.22 -11.98 -6.29
C ARG A 107 17.09 -12.38 -7.49
N LEU A 108 16.83 -11.83 -8.67
CA LEU A 108 17.63 -12.09 -9.87
C LEU A 108 19.06 -11.59 -9.71
N ARG A 109 19.25 -10.38 -9.15
CA ARG A 109 20.59 -9.85 -8.84
C ARG A 109 21.34 -10.75 -7.85
N LEU A 110 20.69 -11.17 -6.77
CA LEU A 110 21.30 -12.07 -5.78
C LEU A 110 21.69 -13.42 -6.39
N ASN A 111 20.82 -14.00 -7.23
CA ASN A 111 21.11 -15.26 -7.92
C ASN A 111 22.30 -15.09 -8.88
N ASN A 112 22.32 -14.01 -9.68
CA ASN A 112 23.44 -13.70 -10.57
C ASN A 112 24.76 -13.49 -9.82
N LEU A 113 24.74 -12.88 -8.64
CA LEU A 113 25.93 -12.75 -7.79
C LEU A 113 26.41 -14.13 -7.30
N ARG A 114 25.51 -14.97 -6.80
CA ARG A 114 25.85 -16.35 -6.38
C ARG A 114 26.38 -17.21 -7.52
N LEU A 115 25.84 -17.06 -8.74
CA LEU A 115 26.35 -17.74 -9.93
C LEU A 115 27.75 -17.24 -10.31
N LYS A 116 28.04 -15.94 -10.20
CA LYS A 116 29.39 -15.40 -10.41
C LYS A 116 30.39 -15.90 -9.36
N GLU A 117 29.98 -16.01 -8.10
CA GLU A 117 30.79 -16.63 -7.04
C GLU A 117 31.03 -18.12 -7.30
N GLY A 118 30.03 -18.85 -7.81
CA GLY A 118 30.14 -20.27 -8.16
C GLY A 118 30.91 -20.57 -9.46
N ASN A 119 30.98 -19.62 -10.39
CA ASN A 119 31.73 -19.77 -11.65
C ASN A 119 33.26 -19.73 -11.46
N SER A 120 33.76 -19.36 -10.27
CA SER A 120 35.19 -19.38 -9.98
C SER A 120 35.80 -20.79 -10.02
N ILE A 121 35.01 -21.85 -9.85
CA ILE A 121 35.52 -23.24 -9.86
C ILE A 121 35.63 -23.76 -11.30
N SER A 122 34.62 -23.51 -12.14
CA SER A 122 34.61 -23.96 -13.54
C SER A 122 35.72 -23.30 -14.38
N SER A 123 36.02 -22.02 -14.12
CA SER A 123 37.11 -21.32 -14.79
C SER A 123 38.50 -21.87 -14.42
N HIS A 124 38.66 -22.46 -13.23
CA HIS A 124 39.93 -23.05 -12.81
C HIS A 124 40.15 -24.47 -13.37
N ILE A 125 39.07 -25.23 -13.63
CA ILE A 125 39.18 -26.58 -14.22
C ILE A 125 39.55 -26.50 -15.71
N MET A 126 39.17 -25.43 -16.41
CA MET A 126 39.49 -25.25 -17.83
C MET A 126 40.92 -24.74 -18.09
N MET A 127 41.63 -24.30 -17.05
CA MET A 127 43.01 -23.79 -17.14
C MET A 127 44.07 -24.85 -16.77
N ILE A 128 43.65 -26.03 -16.29
CA ILE A 128 44.54 -27.14 -15.89
C ILE A 128 44.64 -28.22 -16.97
N ASN A 129 43.83 -28.13 -18.03
CA ASN A 129 43.78 -29.11 -19.12
C ASN A 129 44.47 -28.63 -20.42
N ASP A 130 45.37 -27.64 -20.34
CA ASP A 130 46.26 -27.23 -21.43
C ASP A 130 47.73 -27.19 -20.92
#